data_AF-A0A963JX76-F1
#
_entry.id   AF-A0A963JX76-F1
#
_cell.length_a   1.000
_cell.length_b   1.000
_cell.length_c   1.000
_cell.angle_alpha   90.00
_cell.angle_beta   90.00
_cell.angle_gamma   90.00
#
_symmetry.space_group_name_H-M   'P 1'
#
loop_
_entity.id
_entity.type
_entity.pdbx_description
1 polymer ?
#
loop_
_entity_poly.entity_id
_entity_poly.type
_entity_poly.pdbx_seq_one_letter_code
_entity_poly.pdbx_strand_id
1 'polypeptide(L)'
;TQNRQDAVKLMSPQVDLVIVVGSPTSSNSNRLRELAQRMDTTSYMVDNADELRPEWFDGIARVGLTAGASAPEVLVQQVIERIKALGAVSVRKLSGIEETIKFPLPKGLRIDGAGSASADEGE
;
A
#
# COMPACT_ATOMS: atom_id res chain seq x y z
N THR A 1 -9.79 1.97 8.16
CA THR A 1 -8.79 1.22 8.96
C THR A 1 -9.28 -0.19 9.27
N GLN A 2 -10.50 -0.37 9.76
CA GLN A 2 -11.09 -1.68 10.07
C GLN A 2 -11.08 -2.66 8.88
N ASN A 3 -11.56 -2.21 7.71
CA ASN A 3 -11.61 -3.03 6.49
C ASN A 3 -10.24 -3.62 6.08
N ARG A 4 -9.17 -2.82 6.18
CA ARG A 4 -7.80 -3.27 5.87
C ARG A 4 -7.27 -4.28 6.89
N GLN A 5 -7.61 -4.11 8.17
CA GLN A 5 -7.25 -5.08 9.21
C GLN A 5 -7.97 -6.41 8.99
N ASP A 6 -9.26 -6.38 8.67
CA ASP A 6 -10.04 -7.60 8.42
C ASP A 6 -9.57 -8.32 7.15
N ALA A 7 -9.19 -7.58 6.11
CA ALA A 7 -8.53 -8.15 4.93
C ALA A 7 -7.21 -8.87 5.28
N VAL A 8 -6.38 -8.29 6.15
CA VAL A 8 -5.15 -8.94 6.63
C VAL A 8 -5.44 -10.20 7.43
N LYS A 9 -6.46 -10.21 8.32
CA LYS A 9 -6.85 -11.41 9.07
C LYS A 9 -7.30 -12.54 8.16
N LEU A 10 -8.05 -12.22 7.09
CA LEU A 10 -8.51 -13.19 6.11
C LEU A 10 -7.36 -13.74 5.25
N MET A 11 -6.42 -12.87 4.88
CA MET A 11 -5.28 -13.23 4.02
C MET A 11 -4.19 -14.02 4.74
N SER A 12 -3.83 -13.62 5.97
CA SER A 12 -2.68 -14.15 6.71
C SER A 12 -2.65 -15.69 6.79
N PRO A 13 -3.73 -16.41 7.19
CA PRO A 13 -3.70 -17.87 7.27
C PRO A 13 -3.62 -18.59 5.92
N GLN A 14 -3.71 -17.86 4.79
CA GLN A 14 -3.66 -18.41 3.45
C GLN A 14 -2.31 -18.13 2.75
N VAL A 15 -1.36 -17.51 3.43
CA VAL A 15 -0.06 -17.13 2.88
C VAL A 15 1.05 -17.48 3.87
N ASP A 16 2.26 -17.69 3.38
CA ASP A 16 3.40 -18.02 4.24
C ASP A 16 4.12 -16.75 4.71
N LEU A 17 3.99 -15.67 3.93
CA LEU A 17 4.61 -14.37 4.17
C LEU A 17 3.64 -13.23 3.87
N VAL A 18 3.62 -12.19 4.71
CA VAL A 18 2.91 -10.94 4.46
C VAL A 18 3.90 -9.77 4.32
N ILE A 19 3.82 -9.05 3.20
CA ILE A 19 4.53 -7.80 2.99
C ILE A 19 3.55 -6.64 3.20
N VAL A 20 3.94 -5.70 4.07
CA VAL A 20 3.20 -4.46 4.34
C VAL A 20 3.95 -3.29 3.73
N VAL A 21 3.35 -2.61 2.75
CA VAL A 21 3.92 -1.39 2.16
C VAL A 21 3.57 -0.19 3.03
N GLY A 22 4.60 0.48 3.53
CA GLY A 22 4.50 1.73 4.29
C GLY A 22 5.58 1.87 5.34
N SER A 23 5.51 2.98 6.09
CA SER A 23 6.60 3.41 6.97
C SER A 23 6.46 2.92 8.42
N PRO A 24 7.59 2.67 9.11
CA PRO A 24 7.62 2.44 10.56
C PRO A 24 7.00 3.57 11.40
N THR A 25 6.92 4.77 10.86
CA THR A 25 6.30 5.92 11.53
C THR A 25 4.77 5.92 11.43
N SER A 26 4.19 5.09 10.56
CA SER A 26 2.74 5.02 10.35
C SER A 26 2.09 4.02 11.31
N SER A 27 1.30 4.52 12.27
CA SER A 27 0.54 3.68 13.21
C SER A 27 -0.35 2.65 12.49
N ASN A 28 -0.98 3.03 11.37
CA ASN A 28 -1.82 2.08 10.63
C ASN A 28 -0.98 0.96 9.99
N SER A 29 0.16 1.27 9.38
CA SER A 29 1.03 0.25 8.77
C SER A 29 1.56 -0.71 9.82
N ASN A 30 2.02 -0.20 10.97
CA ASN A 30 2.43 -1.02 12.10
C ASN A 30 1.32 -1.95 12.58
N ARG A 31 0.08 -1.44 12.68
CA ARG A 31 -1.08 -2.23 13.10
C ARG A 31 -1.37 -3.39 12.15
N LEU A 32 -1.23 -3.19 10.84
CA LEU A 32 -1.41 -4.26 9.85
C LEU A 32 -0.31 -5.33 9.98
N ARG A 33 0.95 -4.91 10.18
CA ARG A 33 2.07 -5.83 10.40
C ARG A 33 1.88 -6.66 11.67
N GLU A 34 1.58 -6.01 12.79
CA GLU A 34 1.31 -6.66 14.08
C GLU A 34 0.18 -7.67 13.95
N LEU A 35 -0.86 -7.35 13.17
CA LEU A 35 -2.00 -8.22 12.98
C LEU A 35 -1.63 -9.50 12.21
N ALA A 36 -0.78 -9.41 11.19
CA ALA A 36 -0.24 -10.59 10.51
C ALA A 36 0.63 -11.44 11.44
N GLN A 37 1.48 -10.82 12.27
CA GLN A 37 2.29 -11.53 13.26
C GLN A 37 1.44 -12.27 14.30
N ARG A 38 0.32 -11.67 14.74
CA ARG A 38 -0.64 -12.32 15.65
C ARG A 38 -1.36 -13.52 15.05
N MET A 39 -1.31 -13.68 13.73
CA MET A 39 -1.86 -14.84 13.01
C MET A 39 -0.76 -15.88 12.72
N ASP A 40 0.38 -15.80 13.42
CA ASP A 40 1.56 -16.65 13.23
C ASP A 40 2.11 -16.66 11.80
N THR A 41 1.85 -15.58 11.05
CA THR A 41 2.36 -15.40 9.69
C THR A 41 3.56 -14.47 9.71
N THR A 42 4.66 -14.89 9.09
CA THR A 42 5.85 -14.05 8.93
C THR A 42 5.44 -12.75 8.24
N SER A 43 5.85 -11.60 8.78
CA SER A 43 5.53 -10.33 8.13
C SER A 43 6.69 -9.34 8.16
N TYR A 44 6.87 -8.68 7.01
CA TYR A 44 7.85 -7.63 6.81
C TYR A 44 7.16 -6.34 6.40
N MET A 45 7.80 -5.23 6.71
CA MET A 45 7.37 -3.90 6.30
C MET A 45 8.46 -3.28 5.45
N VAL A 46 8.05 -2.70 4.33
CA VAL A 46 8.95 -2.05 3.38
C VAL A 46 8.39 -0.70 2.98
N ASP A 47 9.26 0.31 2.91
CA ASP A 47 8.88 1.63 2.42
C ASP A 47 8.83 1.67 0.89
N ASN A 48 9.63 0.85 0.21
CA ASN A 48 9.72 0.77 -1.24
C ASN A 48 10.09 -0.65 -1.72
N ALA A 49 10.11 -0.86 -3.04
CA ALA A 49 10.40 -2.15 -3.64
C ALA A 49 11.86 -2.62 -3.49
N ASP A 50 12.82 -1.71 -3.31
CA ASP A 50 14.24 -2.03 -3.23
C ASP A 50 14.62 -2.68 -1.89
N GLU A 51 13.82 -2.44 -0.85
CA GLU A 51 13.98 -3.07 0.46
C GLU A 51 13.60 -4.56 0.48
N LEU A 52 12.92 -5.05 -0.56
CA LEU A 52 12.58 -6.47 -0.69
C LEU A 52 13.85 -7.31 -0.85
N ARG A 53 14.06 -8.21 0.11
CA ARG A 53 15.18 -9.14 0.07
C ARG A 53 14.78 -10.46 -0.58
N PRO A 54 15.55 -10.97 -1.57
CA PRO A 54 15.27 -12.26 -2.20
C PRO A 54 15.18 -13.42 -1.20
N GLU A 55 15.98 -13.37 -0.14
CA GLU A 55 16.00 -14.38 0.94
C GLU A 55 14.65 -14.55 1.65
N TRP A 56 13.78 -13.54 1.65
CA TRP A 56 12.44 -13.64 2.25
C TRP A 56 11.49 -14.53 1.46
N PHE A 57 11.81 -14.79 0.19
CA PHE A 57 10.97 -15.55 -0.73
C PHE A 57 11.45 -16.99 -0.93
N ASP A 58 12.57 -17.37 -0.30
CA ASP A 58 13.10 -18.73 -0.40
C ASP A 58 12.18 -19.74 0.32
N GLY A 59 11.77 -20.78 -0.39
CA GLY A 59 10.82 -21.78 0.10
C GLY A 59 9.38 -21.27 0.32
N ILE A 60 9.07 -20.02 -0.05
CA ILE A 60 7.73 -19.43 0.11
C ILE A 60 6.88 -19.68 -1.13
N ALA A 61 5.69 -20.26 -0.94
CA ALA A 61 4.77 -20.53 -2.04
C ALA A 61 3.78 -19.37 -2.26
N ARG A 62 3.38 -18.70 -1.17
CA ARG A 62 2.30 -17.70 -1.19
C ARG A 62 2.69 -16.46 -0.41
N VAL A 63 2.69 -15.32 -1.09
CA VAL A 63 2.98 -14.01 -0.50
C VAL A 63 1.70 -13.17 -0.49
N GLY A 64 1.33 -12.70 0.69
CA GLY A 64 0.30 -11.69 0.89
C GLY A 64 0.90 -10.30 0.79
N LEU A 65 0.23 -9.40 0.08
CA LEU A 65 0.64 -7.99 -0.04
C LEU A 65 -0.49 -7.10 0.48
N THR A 66 -0.15 -6.18 1.38
CA THR A 66 -1.07 -5.15 1.87
C THR A 66 -0.34 -3.81 1.96
N ALA A 67 -1.09 -2.72 2.06
CA ALA A 67 -0.53 -1.38 2.09
C ALA A 67 -1.22 -0.53 3.17
N GLY A 68 -0.43 0.31 3.83
CA GLY A 68 -0.94 1.31 4.75
C GLY A 68 -1.85 2.32 4.04
N ALA A 69 -2.73 2.98 4.79
CA ALA A 69 -3.65 3.99 4.23
C ALA A 69 -2.94 5.17 3.55
N SER A 70 -1.69 5.44 3.94
CA SER A 70 -0.86 6.53 3.41
C SER A 70 0.10 6.10 2.31
N ALA A 71 0.14 4.82 1.94
CA ALA A 71 1.05 4.31 0.92
C ALA A 71 0.48 4.60 -0.48
N PRO A 72 1.20 5.34 -1.34
CA PRO A 72 0.82 5.57 -2.72
C PRO A 72 0.65 4.27 -3.51
N GLU A 73 -0.34 4.21 -4.39
CA GLU A 73 -0.59 3.04 -5.24
C GLU A 73 0.62 2.68 -6.12
N VAL A 74 1.38 3.68 -6.55
CA VAL A 74 2.62 3.47 -7.32
C VAL A 74 3.64 2.62 -6.56
N LEU A 75 3.78 2.80 -5.24
CA LEU A 75 4.71 2.00 -4.43
C LEU A 75 4.24 0.55 -4.33
N VAL A 76 2.93 0.35 -4.17
CA VAL A 76 2.32 -0.99 -4.14
C VAL A 76 2.57 -1.70 -5.46
N GLN A 77 2.39 -1.00 -6.59
CA GLN A 77 2.61 -1.55 -7.92
C GLN A 77 4.09 -1.91 -8.16
N GLN A 78 5.02 -1.05 -7.75
CA GLN A 78 6.46 -1.35 -7.83
C GLN A 78 6.84 -2.59 -7.01
N VAL A 79 6.29 -2.72 -5.81
CA VAL A 79 6.49 -3.89 -4.95
C VAL A 79 5.95 -5.16 -5.62
N ILE A 80 4.78 -5.10 -6.27
CA ILE A 80 4.23 -6.21 -7.06
C ILE A 80 5.18 -6.62 -8.18
N GLU A 81 5.69 -5.64 -8.94
CA GLU A 81 6.61 -5.90 -10.05
C GLU A 81 7.92 -6.51 -9.58
N ARG A 82 8.46 -6.04 -8.46
CA ARG A 82 9.66 -6.60 -7.86
C ARG A 82 9.44 -8.05 -7.40
N ILE A 83 8.31 -8.34 -6.75
CA ILE A 83 7.96 -9.71 -6.34
C ILE A 83 7.82 -10.63 -7.57
N LYS A 84 7.26 -10.15 -8.69
CA LYS A 84 7.24 -10.90 -9.95
C LYS A 84 8.64 -11.15 -10.50
N ALA A 85 9.52 -10.14 -10.48
CA ALA A 85 10.89 -10.28 -10.93
C ALA A 85 11.70 -11.29 -10.08
N LEU A 86 11.32 -11.46 -8.81
CA LEU A 86 11.92 -12.45 -7.89
C LEU A 86 11.36 -13.87 -8.08
N GLY A 87 10.37 -14.06 -8.95
CA GLY A 87 9.86 -15.40 -9.32
C GLY A 87 8.35 -15.60 -9.13
N ALA A 88 7.59 -14.58 -8.70
CA ALA A 88 6.15 -14.75 -8.57
C ALA A 88 5.46 -14.91 -9.93
N VAL A 89 4.73 -16.02 -10.08
CA VAL A 89 4.10 -16.44 -11.35
C VAL A 89 2.76 -15.75 -11.59
N SER A 90 2.01 -15.44 -10.52
CA SER A 90 0.68 -14.83 -10.65
C SER A 90 0.34 -13.92 -9.47
N VAL A 91 -0.45 -12.88 -9.75
CA VAL A 91 -0.96 -11.94 -8.75
C VAL A 91 -2.47 -11.99 -8.79
N ARG A 92 -3.10 -12.22 -7.64
CA ARG A 92 -4.56 -12.24 -7.50
C ARG A 92 -4.96 -11.22 -6.44
N LYS A 93 -5.91 -10.35 -6.77
CA LYS A 93 -6.55 -9.50 -5.78
C LYS A 93 -7.54 -10.36 -5.00
N LEU A 94 -7.39 -10.40 -3.67
CA LEU A 94 -8.45 -10.93 -2.80
C LEU A 94 -9.68 -10.05 -2.97
N SER A 95 -10.86 -10.66 -3.10
CA SER A 95 -12.14 -9.95 -3.16
C SER A 95 -12.38 -9.23 -1.84
N GLY A 96 -11.88 -8.00 -1.74
CA GLY A 96 -12.06 -7.11 -0.59
C GLY A 96 -13.24 -6.17 -0.78
N ILE A 97 -13.59 -5.46 0.29
CA ILE A 97 -14.62 -4.42 0.27
C ILE A 97 -14.02 -3.20 -0.46
N GLU A 98 -14.58 -2.79 -1.60
CA GLU A 98 -14.18 -1.55 -2.29
C GLU A 98 -14.58 -0.32 -1.45
N GLU A 99 -13.60 0.32 -0.81
CA GLU A 99 -13.83 1.53 -0.01
C GLU A 99 -13.96 2.76 -0.92
N THR A 100 -15.19 3.16 -1.27
CA THR A 100 -15.49 4.37 -2.09
C THR A 100 -15.80 5.59 -1.21
N ILE A 101 -14.97 5.90 -0.21
CA ILE A 101 -15.16 7.11 0.61
C ILE A 101 -14.35 8.25 -0.01
N LYS A 102 -15.04 9.19 -0.67
CA LYS A 102 -14.45 10.45 -1.14
C LYS A 102 -14.64 11.52 -0.07
N PHE A 103 -13.54 12.09 0.41
CA PHE A 103 -13.57 13.29 1.26
C PHE A 103 -13.63 14.52 0.36
N PRO A 104 -14.78 15.21 0.23
CA PRO A 104 -14.85 16.45 -0.52
C PRO A 104 -14.00 17.51 0.18
N LEU A 105 -13.24 18.26 -0.62
CA LEU A 105 -12.49 19.41 -0.12
C LEU A 105 -13.48 20.43 0.50
N PRO A 106 -13.25 20.89 1.75
CA PRO A 106 -14.04 21.96 2.33
C PRO A 106 -14.02 23.19 1.41
N LYS A 107 -15.17 23.84 1.24
CA LYS A 107 -15.27 25.08 0.46
C LYS A 107 -14.45 26.16 1.18
N GLY A 108 -13.25 26.44 0.67
CA GLY A 108 -12.28 27.36 1.26
C GLY A 108 -10.82 27.02 0.96
N LEU A 109 -10.54 25.83 0.41
CA LEU A 109 -9.20 25.34 0.08
C LEU A 109 -8.99 25.07 -1.41
N ARG A 110 -9.65 25.83 -2.30
CA ARG A 110 -9.20 25.94 -3.69
C ARG A 110 -7.96 26.81 -3.68
N ILE A 111 -6.80 26.21 -3.92
CA ILE A 111 -5.62 26.96 -4.33
C ILE A 111 -5.89 27.35 -5.78
N ASP A 112 -6.47 28.54 -5.98
CA ASP A 112 -6.51 29.18 -7.29
C ASP A 112 -5.06 29.59 -7.64
N GLY A 113 -4.37 28.70 -8.35
CA GLY A 113 -2.98 28.90 -8.75
C GLY A 113 -2.77 28.58 -10.22
N ALA A 114 -2.69 29.66 -11.01
CA ALA A 114 -1.94 29.83 -12.26
C ALA A 114 -2.69 29.82 -13.62
N GLY A 115 -2.68 30.99 -14.29
CA GLY A 115 -2.35 31.07 -15.72
C GLY A 115 -3.18 32.00 -16.63
N SER A 116 -2.70 33.24 -16.85
CA SER A 116 -2.69 34.08 -18.09
C SER A 116 -2.95 35.56 -17.75
N ALA A 117 -1.96 36.47 -17.80
CA ALA A 117 -1.26 37.03 -18.95
C ALA A 117 -2.13 38.00 -19.79
N SER A 118 -2.06 39.29 -19.48
CA SER A 118 -1.96 40.39 -20.44
C SER A 118 -1.79 41.72 -19.70
N ALA A 119 -0.60 42.29 -19.81
CA ALA A 119 -0.38 43.72 -19.65
C ALA A 119 -1.04 44.43 -20.84
N ASP A 120 -1.75 45.53 -20.59
CA ASP A 120 -1.99 46.55 -21.60
C ASP A 120 -2.13 47.91 -20.89
N GLU A 121 -1.21 48.81 -21.25
CA GLU A 121 -1.13 50.22 -20.84
C GLU A 121 -1.93 51.08 -21.84
N GLY A 122 -2.51 52.18 -21.37
CA GLY A 122 -3.12 53.25 -22.19
C GLY A 122 -4.66 53.21 -22.15
N GLU A 123 -5.40 54.30 -21.90
CA GLU A 123 -5.15 55.74 -22.02
C GLU A 123 -5.99 56.51 -20.98
#